data_AF-A0A8C5L4V2-F1
#
_entry.id   AF-A0A8C5L4V2-F1
#
_cell.length_a   1.000
_cell.length_b   1.000
_cell.length_c   1.000
_cell.angle_alpha   90.00
_cell.angle_beta   90.00
_cell.angle_gamma   90.00
#
_symmetry.space_group_name_H-M   'P 1'
#
loop_
_entity.id
_entity.type
_entity.pdbx_description
1 polymer ?
#
loop_
_entity_poly.entity_id
_entity_poly.type
_entity_poly.pdbx_seq_one_letter_code
_entity_poly.pdbx_strand_id
1 'polypeptide(L)'
;MASALSYVSKFKSFVILFFTPLLLLPLIILIPGKVVRCAYVIILMAVYWCTDVIPVAVTSLLPVLLFPLLQILDSKQVCVQYMKDTNMLFLGSLIVAVAVERWNLHKRIALRVLLWVGTKPARLMLGFMSVTAFLSMWISNTATTAMMVPIVEAMMQQMEATSTATRACRKRPEPVDKGKAIELPGSTVVFEDPTMQRQEDRDKKNMYKAMNLCVCYAASIGGTATLTGTGPNVVLLGQMQELFPDSKDLLNFASWFGFAFPNMLIMLLLSWLWLQCFYMRFNFKKSCVCCGAKKKNGEKAAYQVLLEEYQKLGPLSFAEVNVLICFLLLIGLWFSRDPGFMPGWLSIAWEDEKTKYASDATVAIFVAILLFIMPSQKPKFNFCSQTEEIKTGAVMNIIGVLCVFLSVNTWGRVMFDLDHFPDWANDTYIKT
;
A
#
# COMPACT_ATOMS: atom_id res chain seq x y z
N MET A 1 21.94 -22.95 19.94
CA MET A 1 22.41 -21.68 19.34
C MET A 1 21.29 -20.67 19.04
N ALA A 2 20.10 -21.09 18.59
CA ALA A 2 18.97 -20.16 18.34
C ALA A 2 18.48 -19.39 19.59
N SER A 3 18.57 -19.98 20.79
CA SER A 3 18.16 -19.33 22.05
C SER A 3 19.13 -18.20 22.47
N ALA A 4 20.44 -18.43 22.41
CA ALA A 4 21.45 -17.41 22.75
C ALA A 4 21.42 -16.23 21.78
N LEU A 5 21.24 -16.47 20.47
CA LEU A 5 21.15 -15.39 19.48
C LEU A 5 19.87 -14.55 19.66
N SER A 6 18.76 -15.19 20.05
CA SER A 6 17.50 -14.50 20.40
C SER A 6 17.64 -13.66 21.67
N TYR A 7 18.31 -14.20 22.70
CA TYR A 7 18.60 -13.47 23.94
C TYR A 7 19.56 -12.29 23.71
N VAL A 8 20.63 -12.49 22.93
CA VAL A 8 21.57 -11.41 22.56
C VAL A 8 20.87 -10.35 21.72
N SER A 9 19.96 -10.72 20.82
CA SER A 9 19.16 -9.76 20.05
C SER A 9 18.22 -8.93 20.95
N LYS A 10 17.50 -9.58 21.87
CA LYS A 10 16.63 -8.88 22.85
C LYS A 10 17.42 -7.99 23.80
N PHE A 11 18.57 -8.46 24.26
CA PHE A 11 19.45 -7.70 25.15
C PHE A 11 20.13 -6.55 24.42
N LYS A 12 20.50 -6.72 23.14
CA LYS A 12 21.05 -5.65 22.29
C LYS A 12 20.06 -4.50 22.15
N SER A 13 18.79 -4.77 21.89
CA SER A 13 17.77 -3.71 21.82
C SER A 13 17.61 -2.98 23.15
N PHE A 14 17.60 -3.70 24.26
CA PHE A 14 17.53 -3.09 25.59
C PHE A 14 18.76 -2.23 25.90
N VAL A 15 19.96 -2.75 25.62
CA VAL A 15 21.22 -2.02 25.80
C VAL A 15 21.21 -0.74 24.95
N ILE A 16 20.88 -0.82 23.65
CA ILE A 16 20.86 0.38 22.80
C ILE A 16 19.81 1.39 23.29
N LEU A 17 18.64 0.94 23.74
CA LEU A 17 17.56 1.82 24.23
C LEU A 17 17.96 2.65 25.45
N PHE A 18 18.64 2.05 26.43
CA PHE A 18 19.00 2.75 27.68
C PHE A 18 20.41 3.34 27.66
N PHE A 19 21.35 2.67 26.99
CA PHE A 19 22.75 3.10 26.94
C PHE A 19 22.96 4.28 25.98
N THR A 20 22.23 4.35 24.87
CA THR A 20 22.41 5.45 23.89
C THR A 20 22.06 6.83 24.49
N PRO A 21 20.90 7.02 25.17
CA PRO A 21 20.62 8.27 25.89
C PRO A 21 21.70 8.60 26.93
N LEU A 22 22.15 7.60 27.69
CA LEU A 22 23.14 7.76 28.76
C LEU A 22 24.51 8.18 28.20
N LEU A 23 24.94 7.57 27.10
CA LEU A 23 26.19 7.86 26.42
C LEU A 23 26.19 9.27 25.82
N LEU A 24 25.04 9.75 25.35
CA LEU A 24 24.87 11.08 24.77
C LEU A 24 24.59 12.16 25.84
N LEU A 25 24.32 11.79 27.09
CA LEU A 25 24.02 12.70 28.20
C LEU A 25 25.14 13.71 28.52
N PRO A 26 26.44 13.34 28.48
CA PRO A 26 27.54 14.29 28.62
C PRO A 26 27.48 15.44 27.60
N LEU A 27 26.96 15.22 26.39
CA LEU A 27 26.82 16.25 25.37
C LEU A 27 25.91 17.40 25.85
N ILE A 28 24.82 17.09 26.55
CA ILE A 28 23.89 18.08 27.10
C ILE A 28 24.49 18.82 28.30
N ILE A 29 25.22 18.09 29.16
CA ILE A 29 25.76 18.65 30.41
C ILE A 29 26.97 19.54 30.14
N LEU A 30 27.88 19.14 29.25
CA LEU A 30 29.14 19.86 29.03
C LEU A 30 28.95 21.16 28.23
N ILE A 31 27.97 21.23 27.33
CA ILE A 31 27.75 22.38 26.46
C ILE A 31 26.30 22.86 26.58
N PRO A 32 26.03 23.85 27.47
CA PRO A 32 24.70 24.40 27.62
C PRO A 32 24.32 25.24 26.39
N GLY A 33 23.50 24.68 25.50
CA GLY A 33 22.98 25.38 24.34
C GLY A 33 21.79 24.68 23.69
N LYS A 34 20.82 25.46 23.18
CA LYS A 34 19.63 24.91 22.50
C LYS A 34 20.00 24.03 21.29
N VAL A 35 21.06 24.42 20.56
CA VAL A 35 21.58 23.67 19.41
C VAL A 35 22.06 22.28 19.83
N VAL A 36 22.76 22.17 20.95
CA VAL A 36 23.32 20.90 21.44
C VAL A 36 22.23 19.97 21.95
N ARG A 37 21.21 20.52 22.64
CA ARG A 37 20.02 19.76 23.06
C ARG A 37 19.23 19.24 21.84
N CYS A 38 19.12 20.04 20.78
CA CYS A 38 18.52 19.60 19.52
C CYS A 38 19.36 18.49 18.85
N ALA A 39 20.67 18.68 18.75
CA ALA A 39 21.58 17.67 18.20
C ALA A 39 21.52 16.34 18.96
N TYR A 40 21.43 16.38 20.29
CA TYR A 40 21.21 15.18 21.11
C TYR A 40 19.97 14.40 20.67
N VAL A 41 18.82 15.07 20.51
CA VAL A 41 17.58 14.40 20.10
C VAL A 41 17.69 13.85 18.67
N ILE A 42 18.30 14.60 17.75
CA ILE A 42 18.50 14.16 16.36
C ILE A 42 19.41 12.92 16.30
N ILE A 43 20.54 12.92 17.01
CA ILE A 43 21.46 11.78 17.04
C ILE A 43 20.78 10.56 17.68
N LEU A 44 20.04 10.78 18.77
CA LEU A 44 19.27 9.72 19.42
C LEU A 44 18.26 9.08 18.46
N MET A 45 17.49 9.90 17.76
CA MET A 45 16.53 9.44 16.75
C MET A 45 17.22 8.72 15.59
N ALA A 46 18.34 9.23 15.10
CA ALA A 46 19.11 8.61 14.03
C ALA A 46 19.60 7.21 14.43
N VAL A 47 20.13 7.05 15.64
CA VAL A 47 20.54 5.74 16.16
C VAL A 47 19.32 4.81 16.26
N TYR A 48 18.19 5.29 16.79
CA TYR A 48 16.99 4.45 16.93
C TYR A 48 16.38 4.03 15.59
N TRP A 49 16.40 4.91 14.58
CA TRP A 49 15.98 4.56 13.22
C TRP A 49 16.96 3.60 12.54
N CYS A 50 18.27 3.76 12.69
CA CYS A 50 19.24 2.84 12.09
C CYS A 50 19.27 1.46 12.76
N THR A 51 18.85 1.37 14.02
CA THR A 51 18.91 0.13 14.82
C THR A 51 17.55 -0.55 15.00
N ASP A 52 16.45 0.09 14.57
CA ASP A 52 15.06 -0.36 14.72
C ASP A 52 14.74 -0.87 16.15
N VAL A 53 15.28 -0.20 17.17
CA VAL A 53 15.13 -0.62 18.58
C VAL A 53 13.72 -0.41 19.10
N ILE A 54 13.08 0.66 18.65
CA ILE A 54 11.64 0.92 18.83
C ILE A 54 11.04 1.20 17.45
N PRO A 55 9.72 0.97 17.25
CA PRO A 55 9.08 1.20 15.95
C PRO A 55 9.33 2.63 15.45
N VAL A 56 9.64 2.78 14.16
CA VAL A 56 9.98 4.06 13.51
C VAL A 56 8.96 5.17 13.82
N ALA A 57 7.67 4.83 13.91
CA ALA A 57 6.60 5.74 14.28
C ALA A 57 6.72 6.26 15.73
N VAL A 58 7.10 5.39 16.69
CA VAL A 58 7.31 5.79 18.08
C VAL A 58 8.56 6.66 18.21
N THR A 59 9.65 6.33 17.51
CA THR A 59 10.85 7.18 17.42
C THR A 59 10.48 8.57 16.90
N SER A 60 9.61 8.64 15.88
CA SER A 60 9.19 9.91 15.28
C SER A 60 8.38 10.81 16.21
N LEU A 61 7.82 10.28 17.32
CA LEU A 61 7.10 11.04 18.35
C LEU A 61 8.01 11.56 19.46
N LEU A 62 9.27 11.13 19.53
CA LEU A 62 10.22 11.59 20.54
C LEU A 62 10.36 13.12 20.60
N PRO A 63 10.37 13.88 19.48
CA PRO A 63 10.41 15.34 19.54
C PRO A 63 9.25 15.96 20.32
N VAL A 64 8.03 15.41 20.25
CA VAL A 64 6.85 15.91 20.99
C VAL A 64 7.08 15.90 22.50
N LEU A 65 7.81 14.89 22.98
CA LEU A 65 8.16 14.73 24.39
C LEU A 65 9.44 15.49 24.76
N LEU A 66 10.51 15.30 23.99
CA LEU A 66 11.85 15.75 24.36
C LEU A 66 12.10 17.23 24.06
N PHE A 67 11.48 17.81 23.03
CA PHE A 67 11.71 19.22 22.72
C PHE A 67 11.16 20.17 23.79
N PRO A 68 9.94 19.99 24.33
CA PRO A 68 9.47 20.78 25.46
C PRO A 68 10.27 20.50 26.73
N LEU A 69 10.60 19.24 27.02
CA LEU A 69 11.35 18.83 28.23
C LEU A 69 12.75 19.46 28.27
N LEU A 70 13.43 19.54 27.13
CA LEU A 70 14.77 20.11 27.00
C LEU A 70 14.75 21.62 26.73
N GLN A 71 13.58 22.27 26.77
CA GLN A 71 13.38 23.70 26.49
C GLN A 71 13.94 24.14 25.13
N ILE A 72 13.73 23.30 24.10
CA ILE A 72 14.13 23.58 22.71
C ILE A 72 13.02 24.38 22.01
N LEU A 73 11.80 23.83 22.02
CA LEU A 73 10.60 24.36 21.38
C LEU A 73 9.37 24.11 22.27
N ASP A 74 8.37 25.00 22.18
CA ASP A 74 7.12 24.86 22.90
C ASP A 74 6.25 23.72 22.33
N SER A 75 5.52 23.03 23.21
CA SER A 75 4.65 21.90 22.82
C SER A 75 3.68 22.26 21.68
N LYS A 76 3.09 23.46 21.70
CA LYS A 76 2.19 23.93 20.64
C LYS A 76 2.89 23.97 19.27
N GLN A 77 4.12 24.49 19.21
CA GLN A 77 4.88 24.61 17.97
C GLN A 77 5.29 23.24 17.44
N VAL A 78 5.67 22.31 18.32
CA VAL A 78 6.03 20.95 17.95
C VAL A 78 4.82 20.19 17.40
N CYS A 79 3.67 20.25 18.08
CA CYS A 79 2.46 19.54 17.66
C CYS A 79 1.94 19.99 16.28
N VAL A 80 2.05 21.29 15.94
CA VAL A 80 1.64 21.80 14.63
C VAL A 80 2.44 21.14 13.49
N GLN A 81 3.69 20.75 13.72
CA GLN A 81 4.52 20.06 12.71
C GLN A 81 3.97 18.67 12.33
N TYR A 82 3.17 18.04 13.19
CA TYR A 82 2.53 16.75 12.91
C TYR A 82 1.20 16.88 12.15
N MET A 83 0.59 18.08 12.12
CA MET A 83 -0.70 18.34 11.47
C MET A 83 -0.53 19.12 10.15
N LYS A 84 0.55 18.84 9.42
CA LYS A 84 0.80 19.42 8.09
C LYS A 84 -0.15 18.87 7.03
N ASP A 85 -0.40 19.67 6.00
CA ASP A 85 -1.22 19.33 4.84
C ASP A 85 -0.84 17.97 4.22
N THR A 86 0.45 17.71 4.06
CA THR A 86 0.99 16.46 3.54
C THR A 86 0.62 15.23 4.37
N ASN A 87 0.53 15.36 5.70
CA ASN A 87 0.09 14.29 6.58
C ASN A 87 -1.42 14.05 6.45
N MET A 88 -2.22 15.11 6.23
CA MET A 88 -3.65 15.00 5.97
C MET A 88 -3.94 14.33 4.63
N LEU A 89 -3.15 14.64 3.60
CA LEU A 89 -3.19 13.95 2.31
C LEU A 89 -2.94 12.44 2.48
N PHE A 90 -1.90 12.08 3.24
CA PHE A 90 -1.57 10.69 3.52
C PHE A 90 -2.69 9.99 4.31
N LEU A 91 -3.25 10.63 5.33
CA LEU A 91 -4.36 10.11 6.13
C LEU A 91 -5.60 9.85 5.26
N GLY A 92 -6.04 10.83 4.47
CA GLY A 92 -7.20 10.68 3.59
C GLY A 92 -7.01 9.56 2.56
N SER A 93 -5.81 9.47 1.98
CA SER A 93 -5.48 8.41 1.02
C SER A 93 -5.45 7.03 1.67
N LEU A 94 -4.96 6.91 2.90
CA LEU A 94 -4.97 5.66 3.65
C LEU A 94 -6.39 5.20 3.97
N ILE A 95 -7.28 6.11 4.35
CA ILE A 95 -8.70 5.79 4.57
C ILE A 95 -9.34 5.23 3.29
N VAL A 96 -9.09 5.88 2.14
CA VAL A 96 -9.60 5.42 0.84
C VAL A 96 -9.00 4.05 0.47
N ALA A 97 -7.70 3.85 0.68
CA ALA A 97 -7.03 2.58 0.42
C ALA A 97 -7.62 1.45 1.28
N VAL A 98 -7.85 1.68 2.57
CA VAL A 98 -8.48 0.73 3.48
C VAL A 98 -9.92 0.43 3.06
N ALA A 99 -10.68 1.41 2.57
CA ALA A 99 -12.02 1.17 2.04
C ALA A 99 -11.98 0.26 0.80
N VAL A 100 -11.08 0.52 -0.15
CA VAL A 100 -10.86 -0.34 -1.33
C VAL A 100 -10.42 -1.75 -0.93
N GLU A 101 -9.62 -1.88 0.13
CA GLU A 101 -9.18 -3.15 0.68
C GLU A 101 -10.34 -3.94 1.31
N ARG A 102 -11.09 -3.29 2.21
CA ARG A 102 -12.20 -3.88 2.97
C ARG A 102 -13.26 -4.51 2.07
N TRP A 103 -13.54 -3.89 0.93
CA TRP A 103 -14.54 -4.36 -0.03
C TRP A 103 -13.97 -5.27 -1.13
N ASN A 104 -12.70 -5.67 -1.03
CA ASN A 104 -12.01 -6.54 -2.01
C ASN A 104 -12.08 -6.05 -3.47
N LEU A 105 -12.34 -4.75 -3.67
CA LEU A 105 -12.48 -4.15 -5.00
C LEU A 105 -11.17 -4.28 -5.80
N HIS A 106 -10.05 -4.03 -5.14
CA HIS A 106 -8.70 -4.22 -5.67
C HIS A 106 -8.45 -5.67 -6.13
N LYS A 107 -8.85 -6.69 -5.35
CA LYS A 107 -8.72 -8.11 -5.73
C LYS A 107 -9.56 -8.45 -6.96
N ARG A 108 -10.78 -7.90 -7.06
CA ARG A 108 -11.65 -8.07 -8.24
C ARG A 108 -11.01 -7.49 -9.51
N ILE A 109 -10.53 -6.25 -9.44
CA ILE A 109 -9.87 -5.57 -10.57
C ILE A 109 -8.62 -6.37 -10.98
N ALA A 110 -7.80 -6.77 -10.02
CA ALA A 110 -6.59 -7.55 -10.26
C ALA A 110 -6.83 -8.86 -10.99
N LEU A 111 -7.72 -9.70 -10.46
CA LEU A 111 -8.02 -11.00 -11.04
C LEU A 111 -8.64 -10.86 -12.44
N ARG A 112 -9.50 -9.85 -12.66
CA ARG A 112 -10.08 -9.58 -13.97
C ARG A 112 -9.01 -9.21 -15.01
N VAL A 113 -8.02 -8.40 -14.64
CA VAL A 113 -6.90 -8.06 -15.53
C VAL A 113 -6.01 -9.28 -15.79
N LEU A 114 -5.71 -10.08 -14.76
CA LEU A 114 -4.91 -11.32 -14.92
C LEU A 114 -5.58 -12.34 -15.85
N LEU A 115 -6.90 -12.48 -15.79
CA LEU A 115 -7.68 -13.33 -16.71
C LEU A 115 -7.58 -12.86 -18.17
N TRP A 116 -7.33 -11.56 -18.41
CA TRP A 116 -7.23 -10.98 -19.75
C TRP A 116 -5.83 -11.10 -20.39
N VAL A 117 -4.76 -10.98 -19.61
CA VAL A 117 -3.36 -11.00 -20.10
C VAL A 117 -2.94 -12.37 -20.68
N GLY A 118 -3.61 -13.44 -20.26
CA GLY A 118 -3.40 -14.80 -20.74
C GLY A 118 -2.37 -15.60 -19.93
N THR A 119 -2.14 -16.85 -20.35
CA THR A 119 -1.60 -17.91 -19.47
C THR A 119 -0.14 -18.29 -19.74
N LYS A 120 0.49 -17.74 -20.78
CA LYS A 120 1.90 -18.03 -21.09
C LYS A 120 2.79 -17.51 -19.95
N PRO A 121 3.76 -18.29 -19.42
CA PRO A 121 4.55 -17.89 -18.25
C PRO A 121 5.17 -16.49 -18.32
N ALA A 122 5.74 -16.09 -19.45
CA ALA A 122 6.33 -14.76 -19.64
C ALA A 122 5.28 -13.62 -19.62
N ARG A 123 4.10 -13.86 -20.22
CA ARG A 123 2.99 -12.90 -20.24
C ARG A 123 2.28 -12.85 -18.90
N LEU A 124 2.16 -14.02 -18.25
CA LEU A 124 1.62 -14.18 -16.92
C LEU A 124 2.46 -13.39 -15.90
N MET A 125 3.79 -13.49 -15.97
CA MET A 125 4.70 -12.67 -15.17
C MET A 125 4.47 -11.18 -15.41
N LEU A 126 4.35 -10.74 -16.67
CA LEU A 126 4.03 -9.35 -17.00
C LEU A 126 2.67 -8.94 -16.43
N GLY A 127 1.66 -9.82 -16.51
CA GLY A 127 0.34 -9.59 -15.94
C GLY A 127 0.39 -9.37 -14.43
N PHE A 128 1.09 -10.24 -13.69
CA PHE A 128 1.30 -10.05 -12.25
C PHE A 128 2.06 -8.76 -11.96
N MET A 129 3.12 -8.45 -12.70
CA MET A 129 3.87 -7.21 -12.50
C MET A 129 3.01 -5.97 -12.76
N SER A 130 2.30 -5.89 -13.88
CA SER A 130 1.46 -4.74 -14.22
C SER A 130 0.32 -4.54 -13.22
N VAL A 131 -0.34 -5.62 -12.82
CA VAL A 131 -1.43 -5.53 -11.84
C VAL A 131 -0.91 -5.17 -10.45
N THR A 132 0.19 -5.78 -10.02
CA THR A 132 0.82 -5.48 -8.72
C THR A 132 1.28 -4.02 -8.70
N ALA A 133 1.93 -3.54 -9.76
CA ALA A 133 2.36 -2.15 -9.85
C ALA A 133 1.15 -1.20 -9.81
N PHE A 134 0.10 -1.48 -10.57
CA PHE A 134 -1.14 -0.68 -10.56
C PHE A 134 -1.78 -0.60 -9.18
N LEU A 135 -1.90 -1.72 -8.47
CA LEU A 135 -2.45 -1.71 -7.11
C LEU A 135 -1.56 -0.95 -6.12
N SER A 136 -0.25 -1.09 -6.24
CA SER A 136 0.72 -0.43 -5.36
C SER A 136 0.79 1.10 -5.55
N MET A 137 0.20 1.64 -6.61
CA MET A 137 0.02 3.09 -6.78
C MET A 137 -0.98 3.67 -5.77
N TRP A 138 -1.89 2.86 -5.27
CA TRP A 138 -3.04 3.32 -4.47
C TRP A 138 -3.06 2.68 -3.08
N ILE A 139 -2.42 1.53 -2.94
CA ILE A 139 -2.34 0.73 -1.72
C ILE A 139 -0.87 0.65 -1.31
N SER A 140 -0.60 0.44 -0.01
CA SER A 140 0.78 0.25 0.45
C SER A 140 1.48 -0.94 -0.20
N ASN A 141 2.76 -0.78 -0.56
CA ASN A 141 3.59 -1.83 -1.17
C ASN A 141 3.55 -3.15 -0.38
N THR A 142 3.57 -3.07 0.95
CA THR A 142 3.53 -4.23 1.84
C THR A 142 2.19 -4.96 1.73
N ALA A 143 1.07 -4.24 1.76
CA ALA A 143 -0.25 -4.85 1.62
C ALA A 143 -0.45 -5.45 0.23
N THR A 144 -0.03 -4.76 -0.83
CA THR A 144 -0.11 -5.29 -2.21
C THR A 144 0.70 -6.57 -2.37
N THR A 145 1.92 -6.63 -1.82
CA THR A 145 2.76 -7.84 -1.85
C THR A 145 2.14 -8.97 -1.05
N ALA A 146 1.68 -8.69 0.18
CA ALA A 146 1.05 -9.68 1.06
C ALA A 146 -0.20 -10.32 0.44
N MET A 147 -0.93 -9.56 -0.39
CA MET A 147 -2.08 -10.10 -1.12
C MET A 147 -1.68 -10.90 -2.36
N MET A 148 -0.72 -10.41 -3.16
CA MET A 148 -0.38 -11.00 -4.46
C MET A 148 0.46 -12.27 -4.35
N VAL A 149 1.35 -12.37 -3.37
CA VAL A 149 2.24 -13.52 -3.21
C VAL A 149 1.45 -14.83 -3.02
N PRO A 150 0.44 -14.94 -2.14
CA PRO A 150 -0.35 -16.16 -2.02
C PRO A 150 -1.06 -16.58 -3.32
N ILE A 151 -1.51 -15.63 -4.13
CA ILE A 151 -2.15 -15.91 -5.43
C ILE A 151 -1.14 -16.51 -6.40
N VAL A 152 0.06 -15.92 -6.46
CA VAL A 152 1.16 -16.44 -7.27
C VAL A 152 1.59 -17.82 -6.81
N GLU A 153 1.73 -18.04 -5.51
CA GLU A 153 2.11 -19.34 -4.95
C GLU A 153 1.07 -20.42 -5.24
N ALA A 154 -0.22 -20.14 -5.03
CA ALA A 154 -1.31 -21.06 -5.34
C ALA A 154 -1.34 -21.44 -6.83
N MET A 155 -1.14 -20.44 -7.71
CA MET A 155 -1.07 -20.67 -9.15
C MET A 155 0.14 -21.53 -9.54
N MET A 156 1.31 -21.22 -8.98
CA MET A 156 2.55 -21.96 -9.26
C MET A 156 2.42 -23.42 -8.79
N GLN A 157 1.87 -23.66 -7.60
CA GLN A 157 1.60 -25.01 -7.08
C GLN A 157 0.67 -25.80 -7.99
N GLN A 158 -0.37 -25.17 -8.54
CA GLN A 158 -1.28 -25.86 -9.47
C GLN A 158 -0.60 -26.21 -10.81
N MET A 159 0.25 -25.31 -11.32
CA MET A 159 1.04 -25.57 -12.52
C MET A 159 2.00 -26.76 -12.29
N GLU A 160 2.58 -26.89 -11.09
CA GLU A 160 3.39 -28.05 -10.71
C GLU A 160 2.57 -29.33 -10.63
N ALA A 161 1.44 -29.32 -9.90
CA ALA A 161 0.56 -30.47 -9.73
C ALA A 161 0.11 -31.04 -11.09
N THR A 162 -0.29 -30.15 -12.01
CA THR A 162 -0.67 -30.50 -13.38
C THR A 162 0.50 -31.08 -14.18
N SER A 163 1.70 -30.52 -14.00
CA SER A 163 2.92 -31.02 -14.65
C SER A 163 3.30 -32.41 -14.15
N THR A 164 3.20 -32.67 -12.84
CA THR A 164 3.43 -34.00 -12.25
C THR A 164 2.38 -35.03 -12.65
N ALA A 165 1.09 -34.66 -12.68
CA ALA A 165 0.01 -35.55 -13.14
C ALA A 165 0.21 -35.95 -14.61
N THR A 166 0.58 -35.00 -15.46
CA THR A 166 0.90 -35.27 -16.88
C THR A 166 2.10 -36.21 -17.04
N ARG A 167 3.14 -36.06 -16.19
CA ARG A 167 4.28 -36.99 -16.16
C ARG A 167 3.89 -38.40 -15.69
N ALA A 168 2.99 -38.51 -14.71
CA ALA A 168 2.52 -39.80 -14.20
C ALA A 168 1.69 -40.58 -15.23
N CYS A 169 0.77 -39.92 -15.96
CA CYS A 169 0.02 -40.57 -17.05
C CYS A 169 0.95 -41.10 -18.15
N ARG A 170 2.03 -40.38 -18.48
CA ARG A 170 3.00 -40.81 -19.51
C ARG A 170 3.80 -42.06 -19.12
N LYS A 171 3.94 -42.35 -17.82
CA LYS A 171 4.68 -43.52 -17.32
C LYS A 171 3.81 -44.77 -17.20
N ARG A 172 2.48 -44.67 -17.35
CA ARG A 172 1.59 -45.83 -17.32
C ARG A 172 1.63 -46.49 -18.71
N PRO A 173 2.03 -47.77 -18.84
CA PRO A 173 1.95 -48.47 -20.12
C PRO A 173 0.48 -48.56 -20.53
N GLU A 174 0.14 -48.18 -21.76
CA GLU A 174 -1.18 -48.50 -22.30
C GLU A 174 -1.34 -50.03 -22.36
N PRO A 175 -2.49 -50.60 -21.97
CA PRO A 175 -2.74 -52.00 -22.20
C PRO A 175 -2.84 -52.20 -23.71
N VAL A 176 -1.81 -52.81 -24.28
CA VAL A 176 -1.80 -53.22 -25.69
C VAL A 176 -2.97 -54.18 -25.90
N ASP A 177 -3.93 -53.77 -26.72
CA ASP A 177 -5.03 -54.59 -27.18
C ASP A 177 -4.44 -55.81 -27.91
N LYS A 178 -4.65 -57.01 -27.34
CA LYS A 178 -4.12 -58.27 -27.87
C LYS A 178 -4.94 -58.67 -29.10
N GLY A 179 -4.64 -58.06 -30.24
CA GLY A 179 -5.42 -58.25 -31.46
C GLY A 179 -4.69 -57.99 -32.77
N LYS A 180 -3.39 -58.31 -32.87
CA LYS A 180 -2.66 -58.74 -34.09
C LYS A 180 -1.16 -58.77 -33.81
N ALA A 181 -0.59 -59.98 -33.81
CA ALA A 181 0.84 -60.20 -33.77
C ALA A 181 1.45 -59.86 -35.13
N ILE A 182 2.26 -58.80 -35.20
CA ILE A 182 3.37 -58.66 -36.14
C ILE A 182 4.55 -58.13 -35.34
N GLU A 183 5.64 -58.89 -35.37
CA GLU A 183 6.87 -58.65 -34.63
C GLU A 183 7.55 -57.33 -35.03
N LEU A 184 7.83 -56.48 -34.04
CA LEU A 184 8.88 -55.45 -34.07
C LEU A 184 9.49 -55.37 -32.65
N PRO A 185 10.82 -55.52 -32.48
CA PRO A 185 11.45 -55.43 -31.18
C PRO A 185 11.71 -53.95 -30.86
N GLY A 186 11.20 -53.48 -29.72
CA GLY A 186 11.58 -52.16 -29.21
C GLY A 186 10.46 -51.42 -28.50
N SER A 187 10.00 -51.95 -27.35
CA SER A 187 9.35 -51.11 -26.35
C SER A 187 10.37 -50.06 -25.90
N THR A 188 10.33 -48.87 -26.52
CA THR A 188 11.17 -47.74 -26.14
C THR A 188 10.66 -47.22 -24.81
N VAL A 189 11.12 -47.85 -23.73
CA VAL A 189 11.09 -47.23 -22.40
C VAL A 189 11.97 -46.00 -22.53
N VAL A 190 11.35 -44.82 -22.70
CA VAL A 190 12.08 -43.55 -22.72
C VAL A 190 12.67 -43.36 -21.32
N PHE A 191 13.91 -43.83 -21.13
CA PHE A 191 14.72 -43.44 -19.99
C PHE A 191 15.00 -41.94 -20.14
N GLU A 192 14.30 -41.11 -19.36
CA GLU A 192 14.65 -39.70 -19.24
C GLU A 192 16.08 -39.62 -18.67
N ASP A 193 16.98 -39.05 -19.47
CA ASP A 193 18.38 -38.83 -19.09
C ASP A 193 18.44 -38.05 -17.75
N PRO A 194 19.16 -38.53 -16.72
CA PRO A 194 19.26 -37.87 -15.41
C PRO A 194 19.71 -36.40 -15.49
N THR A 195 20.49 -36.06 -16.52
CA THR A 195 20.94 -34.68 -16.79
C THR A 195 19.78 -33.77 -17.21
N MET A 196 18.86 -34.26 -18.04
CA MET A 196 17.66 -33.51 -18.45
C MET A 196 16.69 -33.30 -17.28
N GLN A 197 16.57 -34.28 -16.39
CA GLN A 197 15.70 -34.17 -15.21
C GLN A 197 16.21 -33.11 -14.22
N ARG A 198 17.53 -33.07 -13.95
CA ARG A 198 18.17 -32.01 -13.14
C ARG A 198 18.02 -30.62 -13.75
N GLN A 199 18.07 -30.51 -15.08
CA GLN A 199 17.89 -29.23 -15.76
C GLN A 199 16.43 -28.74 -15.66
N GLU A 200 15.44 -29.61 -15.86
CA GLU A 200 14.03 -29.24 -15.72
C GLU A 200 13.68 -28.81 -14.29
N ASP A 201 14.21 -29.47 -13.27
CA ASP A 201 13.94 -29.09 -11.88
C ASP A 201 14.64 -27.78 -11.48
N ARG A 202 15.79 -27.45 -12.10
CA ARG A 202 16.43 -26.13 -11.97
C ARG A 202 15.59 -25.06 -12.64
N ASP A 203 15.09 -25.30 -13.85
CA ASP A 203 14.26 -24.36 -14.60
C ASP A 203 12.95 -24.05 -13.85
N LYS A 204 12.33 -25.06 -13.20
CA LYS A 204 11.17 -24.86 -12.31
C LYS A 204 11.49 -23.97 -11.12
N LYS A 205 12.57 -24.26 -10.39
CA LYS A 205 13.00 -23.44 -9.23
C LYS A 205 13.25 -22.00 -9.65
N ASN A 206 13.85 -21.78 -10.82
CA ASN A 206 14.07 -20.44 -11.36
C ASN A 206 12.76 -19.73 -11.71
N MET A 207 11.76 -20.45 -12.25
CA MET A 207 10.43 -19.91 -12.52
C MET A 207 9.71 -19.48 -11.24
N TYR A 208 9.75 -20.30 -10.18
CA TYR A 208 9.21 -19.94 -8.85
C TYR A 208 9.87 -18.68 -8.29
N LYS A 209 11.20 -18.64 -8.31
CA LYS A 209 11.95 -17.46 -7.86
C LYS A 209 11.56 -16.22 -8.66
N ALA A 210 11.48 -16.33 -9.99
CA ALA A 210 11.10 -15.22 -10.85
C ALA A 210 9.70 -14.69 -10.55
N MET A 211 8.72 -15.57 -10.40
CA MET A 211 7.32 -15.19 -10.14
C MET A 211 7.12 -14.56 -8.75
N ASN A 212 7.79 -15.05 -7.71
CA ASN A 212 7.71 -14.42 -6.40
C ASN A 212 8.46 -13.07 -6.37
N LEU A 213 9.66 -13.00 -6.97
CA LEU A 213 10.42 -11.75 -7.04
C LEU A 213 9.74 -10.68 -7.89
N CYS A 214 9.04 -11.07 -8.97
CA CYS A 214 8.40 -10.10 -9.86
C CYS A 214 7.31 -9.31 -9.13
N VAL A 215 6.56 -9.93 -8.22
CA VAL A 215 5.56 -9.26 -7.38
C VAL A 215 6.22 -8.27 -6.45
N CYS A 216 7.25 -8.69 -5.70
CA CYS A 216 7.93 -7.80 -4.76
C CYS A 216 8.52 -6.56 -5.45
N TYR A 217 9.20 -6.75 -6.59
CA TYR A 217 9.74 -5.62 -7.36
C TYR A 217 8.64 -4.75 -7.97
N ALA A 218 7.59 -5.35 -8.52
CA ALA A 218 6.49 -4.59 -9.11
C ALA A 218 5.73 -3.75 -8.07
N ALA A 219 5.57 -4.24 -6.84
CA ALA A 219 4.99 -3.45 -5.76
C ALA A 219 5.87 -2.23 -5.44
N SER A 220 7.18 -2.43 -5.25
CA SER A 220 8.10 -1.30 -5.02
C SER A 220 8.13 -0.28 -6.17
N ILE A 221 8.12 -0.76 -7.42
CA ILE A 221 8.12 0.10 -8.62
C ILE A 221 6.78 0.82 -8.77
N GLY A 222 5.65 0.15 -8.53
CA GLY A 222 4.32 0.76 -8.65
C GLY A 222 4.11 1.92 -7.69
N GLY A 223 4.58 1.79 -6.44
CA GLY A 223 4.47 2.84 -5.44
C GLY A 223 5.21 4.14 -5.77
N THR A 224 6.13 4.15 -6.73
CA THR A 224 6.83 5.38 -7.13
C THR A 224 5.97 6.30 -8.00
N ALA A 225 4.92 5.78 -8.66
CA ALA A 225 4.18 6.55 -9.66
C ALA A 225 3.29 7.67 -9.10
N THR A 226 2.78 7.51 -7.88
CA THR A 226 1.85 8.44 -7.25
C THR A 226 2.47 9.03 -5.97
N LEU A 227 2.03 10.22 -5.57
CA LEU A 227 2.52 10.86 -4.35
C LEU A 227 2.19 10.04 -3.09
N THR A 228 1.05 9.36 -3.10
CA THR A 228 0.51 8.63 -1.94
C THR A 228 0.93 7.16 -1.90
N GLY A 229 1.60 6.66 -2.95
CA GLY A 229 2.04 5.27 -3.04
C GLY A 229 3.14 4.90 -2.03
N THR A 230 4.07 5.81 -1.74
CA THR A 230 5.17 5.56 -0.78
C THR A 230 5.47 6.74 0.13
N GLY A 231 5.89 6.43 1.36
CA GLY A 231 6.28 7.42 2.36
C GLY A 231 7.34 8.43 1.89
N PRO A 232 8.43 8.01 1.20
CA PRO A 232 9.42 8.95 0.67
C PRO A 232 8.86 10.03 -0.26
N ASN A 233 7.85 9.70 -1.08
CA ASN A 233 7.21 10.67 -1.98
C ASN A 233 6.45 11.74 -1.18
N VAL A 234 5.72 11.31 -0.15
CA VAL A 234 5.00 12.19 0.79
C VAL A 234 6.00 13.07 1.56
N VAL A 235 7.10 12.50 2.04
CA VAL A 235 8.16 13.26 2.73
C VAL A 235 8.78 14.31 1.81
N LEU A 236 9.07 13.94 0.55
CA LEU A 236 9.58 14.88 -0.45
C LEU A 236 8.59 16.03 -0.68
N LEU A 237 7.30 15.74 -0.85
CA LEU A 237 6.26 16.76 -1.01
C LEU A 237 6.26 17.73 0.18
N GLY A 238 6.30 17.21 1.41
CA GLY A 238 6.31 18.05 2.62
C GLY A 238 7.58 18.90 2.73
N GLN A 239 8.74 18.35 2.39
CA GLN A 239 10.01 19.09 2.45
C GLN A 239 10.17 20.11 1.33
N MET A 240 9.69 19.81 0.12
CA MET A 240 9.80 20.72 -1.02
C MET A 240 9.04 22.02 -0.76
N GLN A 241 7.85 21.93 -0.13
CA GLN A 241 7.05 23.09 0.24
C GLN A 241 7.71 23.98 1.30
N GLU A 242 8.55 23.40 2.17
CA GLU A 242 9.29 24.12 3.21
C GLU A 242 10.58 24.74 2.69
N LEU A 243 11.35 23.99 1.89
CA LEU A 243 12.65 24.41 1.38
C LEU A 243 12.54 25.40 0.21
N PHE A 244 11.50 25.26 -0.62
CA PHE A 244 11.30 26.08 -1.82
C PHE A 244 9.89 26.71 -1.84
N PRO A 245 9.63 27.69 -0.96
CA PRO A 245 8.30 28.27 -0.79
C PRO A 245 7.77 29.02 -2.02
N ASP A 246 8.66 29.51 -2.89
CA ASP A 246 8.30 30.18 -4.15
C ASP A 246 7.85 29.20 -5.25
N SER A 247 8.07 27.90 -5.03
CA SER A 247 7.75 26.82 -5.97
C SER A 247 6.68 25.87 -5.45
N LYS A 248 5.87 26.29 -4.46
CA LYS A 248 4.84 25.46 -3.81
C LYS A 248 3.84 24.83 -4.78
N ASP A 249 3.54 25.51 -5.88
CA ASP A 249 2.52 25.08 -6.83
C ASP A 249 3.09 24.16 -7.93
N LEU A 250 4.42 24.03 -8.05
CA LEU A 250 5.05 23.16 -9.06
C LEU A 250 4.87 21.67 -8.78
N LEU A 251 4.77 21.27 -7.50
CA LEU A 251 4.72 19.86 -7.11
C LEU A 251 3.34 19.55 -6.53
N ASN A 252 2.46 19.14 -7.42
CA ASN A 252 1.09 18.70 -7.14
C ASN A 252 0.88 17.25 -7.61
N PHE A 253 -0.27 16.65 -7.29
CA PHE A 253 -0.56 15.27 -7.69
C PHE A 253 -0.41 15.01 -9.19
N ALA A 254 -0.94 15.91 -10.04
CA ALA A 254 -0.93 15.74 -11.49
C ALA A 254 0.49 15.85 -12.09
N SER A 255 1.26 16.86 -11.69
CA SER A 255 2.64 17.08 -12.12
C SER A 255 3.56 15.94 -11.68
N TRP A 256 3.46 15.49 -10.43
CA TRP A 256 4.21 14.33 -9.95
C TRP A 256 3.86 13.08 -10.75
N PHE A 257 2.57 12.82 -10.98
CA PHE A 257 2.14 11.69 -11.78
C PHE A 257 2.69 11.77 -13.21
N GLY A 258 2.63 12.93 -13.84
CA GLY A 258 3.18 13.15 -15.19
C GLY A 258 4.69 12.87 -15.28
N PHE A 259 5.45 13.16 -14.22
CA PHE A 259 6.87 12.85 -14.14
C PHE A 259 7.16 11.37 -13.79
N ALA A 260 6.50 10.84 -12.76
CA ALA A 260 6.85 9.56 -12.16
C ALA A 260 6.20 8.35 -12.85
N PHE A 261 4.99 8.50 -13.41
CA PHE A 261 4.28 7.40 -14.05
C PHE A 261 5.01 6.86 -15.30
N PRO A 262 5.52 7.69 -16.25
CA PRO A 262 6.31 7.18 -17.37
C PRO A 262 7.59 6.44 -16.91
N ASN A 263 8.28 6.99 -15.90
CA ASN A 263 9.47 6.37 -15.33
C ASN A 263 9.15 5.01 -14.69
N MET A 264 8.02 4.89 -13.99
CA MET A 264 7.54 3.63 -13.43
C MET A 264 7.28 2.58 -14.51
N LEU A 265 6.66 2.95 -15.64
CA LEU A 265 6.45 2.02 -16.77
C LEU A 265 7.76 1.52 -17.37
N ILE A 266 8.74 2.41 -17.55
CA ILE A 266 10.08 2.06 -18.06
C ILE A 266 10.77 1.10 -17.09
N MET A 267 10.78 1.42 -15.79
CA MET A 267 11.39 0.58 -14.76
C MET A 267 10.70 -0.80 -14.65
N LEU A 268 9.37 -0.85 -14.77
CA LEU A 268 8.61 -2.09 -14.76
C LEU A 268 8.97 -2.97 -15.97
N LEU A 269 9.08 -2.37 -17.16
CA LEU A 269 9.48 -3.09 -18.37
C LEU A 269 10.93 -3.59 -18.28
N LEU A 270 11.85 -2.75 -17.80
CA LEU A 270 13.25 -3.14 -17.60
C LEU A 270 13.38 -4.26 -16.56
N SER A 271 12.64 -4.18 -15.45
CA SER A 271 12.60 -5.23 -14.44
C SER A 271 12.03 -6.53 -15.00
N TRP A 272 10.98 -6.45 -15.81
CA TRP A 272 10.39 -7.63 -16.47
C TRP A 272 11.38 -8.28 -17.42
N LEU A 273 12.04 -7.49 -18.29
CA LEU A 273 13.07 -7.98 -19.21
C LEU A 273 14.25 -8.61 -18.44
N TRP A 274 14.71 -7.97 -17.37
CA TRP A 274 15.82 -8.47 -16.56
C TRP A 274 15.48 -9.82 -15.90
N LEU A 275 14.30 -9.96 -15.27
CA LEU A 275 13.85 -11.22 -14.67
C LEU A 275 13.65 -12.31 -15.73
N GLN A 276 13.11 -11.94 -16.89
CA GLN A 276 12.92 -12.86 -18.03
C GLN A 276 14.26 -13.38 -18.55
N CYS A 277 15.26 -12.50 -18.71
CA CYS A 277 16.62 -12.85 -19.14
C CYS A 277 17.32 -13.77 -18.15
N PHE A 278 17.32 -13.39 -16.87
CA PHE A 278 18.13 -14.05 -15.84
C PHE A 278 17.57 -15.41 -15.43
N TYR A 279 16.25 -15.51 -15.21
CA TYR A 279 15.63 -16.74 -14.69
C TYR A 279 15.00 -17.62 -15.77
N MET A 280 14.38 -17.02 -16.79
CA MET A 280 13.66 -17.78 -17.83
C MET A 280 14.46 -18.03 -19.10
N ARG A 281 15.71 -17.50 -19.19
CA ARG A 281 16.69 -17.66 -20.30
C ARG A 281 16.01 -17.78 -21.66
N PHE A 282 15.92 -16.69 -22.43
CA PHE A 282 15.30 -16.62 -23.78
C PHE A 282 15.46 -17.90 -24.62
N ASN A 283 14.54 -18.84 -24.44
CA ASN A 283 14.66 -20.17 -25.03
C ASN A 283 13.91 -20.18 -26.36
N PHE A 284 14.44 -19.44 -27.34
CA PHE A 284 13.92 -19.39 -28.70
C PHE A 284 13.92 -20.77 -29.40
N LYS A 285 14.68 -21.74 -28.89
CA LYS A 285 14.91 -23.04 -29.53
C LYS A 285 13.92 -24.17 -29.19
N LYS A 286 12.98 -23.98 -28.25
CA LYS A 286 12.01 -25.04 -27.87
C LYS A 286 10.61 -24.80 -28.45
N SER A 287 10.51 -24.89 -29.78
CA SER A 287 9.22 -25.11 -30.47
C SER A 287 9.21 -26.54 -31.04
N CYS A 288 9.10 -27.54 -30.15
CA CYS A 288 8.80 -28.91 -30.56
C CYS A 288 7.30 -29.15 -30.33
N VAL A 289 6.63 -29.68 -31.36
CA VAL A 289 5.16 -29.88 -31.43
C VAL A 289 4.65 -30.77 -30.27
N CYS A 290 5.43 -31.76 -29.80
CA CYS A 290 5.08 -32.59 -28.64
C CYS A 290 5.14 -31.87 -27.28
N CYS A 291 5.91 -30.76 -27.17
CA CYS A 291 5.95 -29.94 -25.96
C CYS A 291 4.79 -28.92 -25.90
N GLY A 292 4.10 -28.67 -27.03
CA GLY A 292 2.97 -27.76 -27.09
C GLY A 292 1.74 -28.23 -26.30
N ALA A 293 1.49 -29.54 -26.25
CA ALA A 293 0.41 -30.12 -25.47
C ALA A 293 0.63 -30.00 -23.94
N LYS A 294 1.87 -30.26 -23.47
CA LYS A 294 2.27 -30.06 -22.06
C LYS A 294 2.11 -28.60 -21.63
N LYS A 295 2.48 -27.65 -22.50
CA LYS A 295 2.38 -26.20 -22.23
C LYS A 295 0.92 -25.74 -22.15
N LYS A 296 0.06 -26.23 -23.05
CA LYS A 296 -1.38 -25.91 -23.07
C LYS A 296 -2.13 -26.39 -21.83
N ASN A 297 -1.78 -27.56 -21.25
CA ASN A 297 -2.45 -28.05 -20.04
C ASN A 297 -2.09 -27.24 -18.79
N GLY A 298 -0.81 -26.90 -18.60
CA GLY A 298 -0.39 -26.03 -17.49
C GLY A 298 -0.99 -24.61 -17.60
N GLU A 299 -1.09 -24.09 -18.82
CA GLU A 299 -1.76 -22.81 -19.11
C GLU A 299 -3.24 -22.82 -18.72
N LYS A 300 -3.98 -23.89 -19.05
CA LYS A 300 -5.39 -24.05 -18.65
C LYS A 300 -5.56 -24.17 -17.14
N ALA A 301 -4.67 -24.90 -16.46
CA ALA A 301 -4.71 -25.05 -15.01
C ALA A 301 -4.48 -23.70 -14.29
N ALA A 302 -3.53 -22.89 -14.76
CA ALA A 302 -3.30 -21.55 -14.21
C ALA A 302 -4.52 -20.64 -14.38
N TYR A 303 -5.16 -20.67 -15.56
CA TYR A 303 -6.39 -19.92 -15.80
C TYR A 303 -7.52 -20.35 -14.87
N GLN A 304 -7.68 -21.66 -14.64
CA GLN A 304 -8.72 -22.19 -13.80
C GLN A 304 -8.59 -21.75 -12.34
N VAL A 305 -7.37 -21.68 -11.81
CA VAL A 305 -7.12 -21.15 -10.45
C VAL A 305 -7.51 -19.67 -10.34
N LEU A 306 -7.13 -18.85 -11.33
CA LEU A 306 -7.49 -17.43 -11.36
C LEU A 306 -9.01 -17.25 -11.46
N LEU A 307 -9.68 -18.10 -12.25
CA LEU A 307 -11.12 -18.05 -12.41
C LEU A 307 -11.84 -18.47 -11.13
N GLU A 308 -11.38 -19.53 -10.45
CA GLU A 308 -11.91 -19.97 -9.17
C GLU A 308 -11.75 -18.88 -8.10
N GLU A 309 -10.59 -18.24 -8.01
CA GLU A 309 -10.37 -17.10 -7.11
C GLU A 309 -11.28 -15.90 -7.44
N TYR A 310 -11.55 -15.65 -8.73
CA TYR A 310 -12.48 -14.59 -9.15
C TYR A 310 -13.92 -14.94 -8.81
N GLN A 311 -14.34 -16.19 -8.99
CA GLN A 311 -15.68 -16.67 -8.67
C GLN A 311 -15.99 -16.62 -7.17
N LYS A 312 -14.97 -16.84 -6.31
CA LYS A 312 -15.11 -16.71 -4.83
C LYS A 312 -15.55 -15.31 -4.38
N LEU A 313 -15.32 -14.27 -5.19
CA LEU A 313 -15.73 -12.88 -4.87
C LEU A 313 -17.22 -12.62 -5.10
N GLY A 314 -17.94 -13.49 -5.80
CA GLY A 314 -19.37 -13.29 -6.09
C GLY A 314 -19.67 -12.07 -6.98
N PRO A 315 -20.95 -11.68 -7.13
CA PRO A 315 -21.36 -10.51 -7.91
C PRO A 315 -20.92 -9.19 -7.26
N LEU A 316 -20.84 -8.12 -8.06
CA LEU A 316 -20.51 -6.77 -7.59
C LEU A 316 -21.51 -6.31 -6.52
N SER A 317 -21.02 -6.05 -5.31
CA SER A 317 -21.83 -5.50 -4.23
C SER A 317 -22.09 -4.00 -4.43
N PHE A 318 -23.16 -3.49 -3.80
CA PHE A 318 -23.48 -2.06 -3.84
C PHE A 318 -22.37 -1.20 -3.23
N ALA A 319 -21.76 -1.66 -2.13
CA ALA A 319 -20.64 -1.00 -1.51
C ALA A 319 -19.40 -0.95 -2.43
N GLU A 320 -19.08 -2.04 -3.15
CA GLU A 320 -17.98 -2.04 -4.13
C GLU A 320 -18.17 -0.97 -5.21
N VAL A 321 -19.42 -0.78 -5.67
CA VAL A 321 -19.75 0.26 -6.65
C VAL A 321 -19.58 1.66 -6.05
N ASN A 322 -20.07 1.89 -4.82
CA ASN A 322 -19.91 3.18 -4.15
C ASN A 322 -18.43 3.53 -3.91
N VAL A 323 -17.64 2.58 -3.44
CA VAL A 323 -16.19 2.75 -3.25
C VAL A 323 -15.50 3.01 -4.59
N LEU A 324 -15.88 2.31 -5.65
CA LEU A 324 -15.35 2.56 -7.00
C LEU A 324 -15.68 3.98 -7.48
N ILE A 325 -16.91 4.45 -7.26
CA ILE A 325 -17.33 5.82 -7.61
C ILE A 325 -16.50 6.85 -6.82
N CYS A 326 -16.39 6.69 -5.50
CA CYS A 326 -15.58 7.57 -4.66
C CYS A 326 -14.10 7.55 -5.06
N PHE A 327 -13.56 6.39 -5.42
CA PHE A 327 -12.18 6.25 -5.88
C PHE A 327 -11.95 6.94 -7.24
N LEU A 328 -12.87 6.78 -8.20
CA LEU A 328 -12.80 7.48 -9.48
C LEU A 328 -13.00 8.99 -9.30
N LEU A 329 -13.85 9.41 -8.37
CA LEU A 329 -14.04 10.81 -8.01
C LEU A 329 -12.76 11.41 -7.42
N LEU A 330 -12.07 10.69 -6.53
CA LEU A 330 -10.79 11.11 -5.96
C LEU A 330 -9.75 11.37 -7.05
N ILE A 331 -9.56 10.39 -7.94
CA ILE A 331 -8.62 10.50 -9.07
C ILE A 331 -9.02 11.69 -9.96
N GLY A 332 -10.31 11.78 -10.32
CA GLY A 332 -10.83 12.87 -11.14
C GLY A 332 -10.53 14.24 -10.53
N LEU A 333 -10.82 14.43 -9.24
CA LEU A 333 -10.58 15.68 -8.53
C LEU A 333 -9.09 16.02 -8.41
N TRP A 334 -8.22 15.05 -8.15
CA TRP A 334 -6.76 15.28 -8.10
C TRP A 334 -6.20 15.71 -9.46
N PHE A 335 -6.55 15.02 -10.53
CA PHE A 335 -6.03 15.36 -11.87
C PHE A 335 -6.60 16.66 -12.43
N SER A 336 -7.84 17.00 -12.08
CA SER A 336 -8.49 18.23 -12.56
C SER A 336 -8.26 19.44 -11.66
N ARG A 337 -7.57 19.30 -10.52
CA ARG A 337 -7.34 20.39 -9.54
C ARG A 337 -6.54 21.53 -10.16
N ASP A 338 -5.35 21.20 -10.64
CA ASP A 338 -4.45 22.13 -11.32
C ASP A 338 -3.51 21.35 -12.26
N PRO A 339 -4.00 20.93 -13.43
CA PRO A 339 -3.26 20.08 -14.34
C PRO A 339 -2.09 20.78 -15.05
N GLY A 340 -1.94 22.11 -14.91
CA GLY A 340 -0.84 22.90 -15.48
C GLY A 340 -0.96 23.21 -16.98
N PHE A 341 -1.75 22.47 -17.76
CA PHE A 341 -1.99 22.72 -19.19
C PHE A 341 -3.37 23.31 -19.51
N MET A 342 -4.30 23.30 -18.55
CA MET A 342 -5.61 23.92 -18.63
C MET A 342 -5.99 24.48 -17.26
N PRO A 343 -6.86 25.51 -17.17
CA PRO A 343 -7.41 25.96 -15.90
C PRO A 343 -8.13 24.80 -15.20
N GLY A 344 -7.66 24.41 -14.02
CA GLY A 344 -8.30 23.36 -13.22
C GLY A 344 -9.57 23.86 -12.52
N TRP A 345 -10.34 22.96 -11.90
CA TRP A 345 -11.58 23.35 -11.20
C TRP A 345 -11.35 24.35 -10.07
N LEU A 346 -10.12 24.43 -9.56
CA LEU A 346 -9.73 25.43 -8.57
C LEU A 346 -9.90 26.87 -9.09
N SER A 347 -9.57 27.10 -10.36
CA SER A 347 -9.69 28.41 -11.01
C SER A 347 -11.13 28.78 -11.42
N ILE A 348 -12.02 27.79 -11.52
CA ILE A 348 -13.43 27.98 -11.90
C ILE A 348 -14.31 28.24 -10.66
N ALA A 349 -13.98 27.60 -9.53
CA ALA A 349 -14.79 27.67 -8.33
C ALA A 349 -14.39 28.80 -7.36
N TRP A 350 -13.20 29.40 -7.51
CA TRP A 350 -12.76 30.55 -6.70
C TRP A 350 -12.29 31.69 -7.59
N GLU A 351 -13.16 32.67 -7.75
CA GLU A 351 -12.95 33.90 -8.51
C GLU A 351 -12.38 34.95 -7.56
N ASP A 352 -11.05 34.93 -7.39
CA ASP A 352 -10.19 36.04 -6.95
C ASP A 352 -8.75 35.50 -6.81
N GLU A 353 -7.75 36.38 -6.92
CA GLU A 353 -6.29 36.11 -6.91
C GLU A 353 -5.72 35.41 -5.64
N LYS A 354 -6.57 34.74 -4.84
CA LYS A 354 -6.24 33.91 -3.67
C LYS A 354 -6.59 32.44 -3.92
N THR A 355 -6.02 31.84 -4.96
CA THR A 355 -6.13 30.42 -5.33
C THR A 355 -5.50 29.42 -4.33
N LYS A 356 -5.31 29.78 -3.05
CA LYS A 356 -4.38 29.07 -2.13
C LYS A 356 -5.02 28.23 -1.01
N TYR A 357 -6.34 28.07 -0.96
CA TYR A 357 -6.97 27.40 0.19
C TYR A 357 -7.20 25.89 0.02
N ALA A 358 -7.40 25.39 -1.21
CA ALA A 358 -7.69 23.98 -1.45
C ALA A 358 -6.44 23.25 -1.99
N SER A 359 -6.04 22.19 -1.27
CA SER A 359 -4.88 21.36 -1.59
C SER A 359 -5.29 19.96 -2.03
N ASP A 360 -4.32 19.10 -2.37
CA ASP A 360 -4.56 17.68 -2.64
C ASP A 360 -5.08 16.98 -1.39
N ALA A 361 -4.69 17.46 -0.20
CA ALA A 361 -5.17 16.94 1.08
C ALA A 361 -6.66 17.24 1.28
N THR A 362 -7.11 18.45 0.91
CA THR A 362 -8.53 18.82 0.99
C THR A 362 -9.39 17.84 0.19
N VAL A 363 -8.95 17.50 -1.02
CA VAL A 363 -9.63 16.53 -1.89
C VAL A 363 -9.65 15.13 -1.25
N ALA A 364 -8.52 14.68 -0.71
CA ALA A 364 -8.41 13.36 -0.08
C ALA A 364 -9.33 13.24 1.15
N ILE A 365 -9.35 14.26 2.02
CA ILE A 365 -10.20 14.30 3.21
C ILE A 365 -11.68 14.40 2.83
N PHE A 366 -12.02 15.19 1.80
CA PHE A 366 -13.38 15.28 1.29
C PHE A 366 -13.92 13.92 0.85
N VAL A 367 -13.15 13.17 0.04
CA VAL A 367 -13.56 11.82 -0.39
C VAL A 367 -13.58 10.83 0.78
N ALA A 368 -12.65 10.95 1.73
CA ALA A 368 -12.68 10.13 2.94
C ALA A 368 -13.99 10.36 3.73
N ILE A 369 -14.42 11.61 3.90
CA ILE A 369 -15.70 11.94 4.53
C ILE A 369 -16.88 11.36 3.72
N LEU A 370 -16.87 11.51 2.39
CA LEU A 370 -17.91 10.92 1.53
C LEU A 370 -18.02 9.40 1.69
N LEU A 371 -16.90 8.68 1.85
CA LEU A 371 -16.92 7.24 2.08
C LEU A 371 -17.63 6.85 3.39
N PHE A 372 -17.57 7.70 4.42
CA PHE A 372 -18.30 7.49 5.68
C PHE A 372 -19.79 7.85 5.58
N ILE A 373 -20.14 8.77 4.68
CA ILE A 373 -21.54 9.18 4.44
C ILE A 373 -22.26 8.15 3.56
N MET A 374 -21.58 7.58 2.58
CA MET A 374 -22.18 6.67 1.60
C MET A 374 -22.57 5.33 2.23
N PRO A 375 -23.83 4.86 2.07
CA PRO A 375 -24.27 3.62 2.69
C PRO A 375 -23.62 2.39 2.03
N SER A 376 -23.29 1.39 2.84
CA SER A 376 -22.73 0.11 2.38
C SER A 376 -23.80 -0.83 1.81
N GLN A 377 -25.05 -0.69 2.25
CA GLN A 377 -26.18 -1.46 1.76
C GLN A 377 -27.12 -0.57 0.96
N LYS A 378 -27.82 -1.16 -0.03
CA LYS A 378 -28.86 -0.46 -0.77
C LYS A 378 -29.90 0.06 0.23
N PRO A 379 -30.25 1.35 0.24
CA PRO A 379 -31.26 1.87 1.13
C PRO A 379 -32.57 1.14 0.85
N LYS A 380 -32.98 0.27 1.77
CA LYS A 380 -34.33 -0.28 1.77
C LYS A 380 -35.21 0.83 2.30
N PHE A 381 -35.96 1.51 1.41
CA PHE A 381 -37.00 2.45 1.80
C PHE A 381 -38.19 1.68 2.43
N ASN A 382 -37.94 1.02 3.56
CA ASN A 382 -38.96 0.52 4.45
C ASN A 382 -38.92 1.41 5.69
N PHE A 383 -39.85 2.35 5.76
CA PHE A 383 -40.01 3.33 6.85
C PHE A 383 -40.22 2.69 8.25
N CYS A 384 -40.34 1.36 8.34
CA CYS A 384 -40.70 0.63 9.56
C CYS A 384 -39.58 -0.23 10.17
N SER A 385 -38.33 -0.14 9.69
CA SER A 385 -37.23 -0.95 10.21
C SER A 385 -35.97 -0.11 10.42
N GLN A 386 -36.02 0.89 11.29
CA GLN A 386 -34.79 1.33 11.95
C GLN A 386 -34.37 0.24 12.94
N THR A 387 -33.24 -0.41 12.66
CA THR A 387 -32.62 -1.42 13.53
C THR A 387 -32.39 -0.83 14.92
N GLU A 388 -32.66 -1.61 15.96
CA GLU A 388 -32.51 -1.24 17.38
C GLU A 388 -31.14 -0.61 17.71
N GLU A 389 -30.09 -0.95 16.95
CA GLU A 389 -28.75 -0.36 17.04
C GLU A 389 -28.71 1.15 16.74
N ILE A 390 -29.46 1.62 15.74
CA ILE A 390 -29.51 3.05 15.37
C ILE A 390 -30.24 3.85 16.46
N LYS A 391 -31.31 3.28 17.02
CA LYS A 391 -32.03 3.88 18.16
C LYS A 391 -31.12 3.98 19.38
N THR A 392 -30.36 2.92 19.67
CA THR A 392 -29.41 2.88 20.79
C THR A 392 -28.31 3.94 20.63
N GLY A 393 -27.75 4.08 19.42
CA GLY A 393 -26.76 5.12 19.11
C GLY A 393 -27.32 6.54 19.23
N ALA A 394 -28.54 6.80 18.74
CA ALA A 394 -29.19 8.10 18.86
C ALA A 394 -29.46 8.47 20.33
N VAL A 395 -29.94 7.52 21.14
CA VAL A 395 -30.17 7.71 22.58
C VAL A 395 -28.84 8.01 23.30
N MET A 396 -27.76 7.28 22.98
CA MET A 396 -26.45 7.53 23.57
C MET A 396 -25.90 8.92 23.22
N ASN A 397 -26.09 9.38 21.98
CA ASN A 397 -25.70 10.74 21.58
C ASN A 397 -26.50 11.82 22.33
N ILE A 398 -27.80 11.64 22.50
CA ILE A 398 -28.64 12.58 23.27
C ILE A 398 -28.17 12.63 24.72
N ILE A 399 -27.94 11.47 25.35
CA ILE A 399 -27.42 11.39 26.73
C ILE A 399 -26.06 12.09 26.83
N GLY A 400 -25.15 11.84 25.88
CA GLY A 400 -23.84 12.48 25.85
C GLY A 400 -23.93 14.01 25.77
N VAL A 401 -24.76 14.54 24.89
CA VAL A 401 -24.99 15.99 24.77
C VAL A 401 -25.56 16.56 26.07
N LEU A 402 -26.51 15.88 26.70
CA LEU A 402 -27.13 16.30 27.95
C LEU A 402 -26.14 16.28 29.12
N CYS A 403 -25.29 15.25 29.21
CA CYS A 403 -24.21 15.15 30.18
C CYS A 403 -23.18 16.26 30.01
N VAL A 404 -22.74 16.54 28.78
CA VAL A 404 -21.81 17.66 28.50
C VAL A 404 -22.45 18.99 28.86
N PHE A 405 -23.71 19.20 28.48
CA PHE A 405 -24.45 20.43 28.82
C PHE A 405 -24.55 20.65 30.33
N LEU A 406 -24.93 19.62 31.10
CA LEU A 406 -24.95 19.67 32.56
C LEU A 406 -23.57 19.92 33.14
N SER A 407 -22.54 19.24 32.62
CA SER A 407 -21.16 19.40 33.08
C SER A 407 -20.67 20.83 32.90
N VAL A 408 -20.90 21.43 31.73
CA VAL A 408 -20.51 22.81 31.43
C VAL A 408 -21.26 23.81 32.31
N ASN A 409 -22.58 23.63 32.48
CA ASN A 409 -23.42 24.59 33.20
C ASN A 409 -23.39 24.45 34.73
N THR A 410 -22.79 23.39 35.27
CA THR A 410 -22.69 23.17 36.73
C THR A 410 -21.25 23.32 37.21
N TRP A 411 -20.48 22.24 37.27
CA TRP A 411 -19.12 22.25 37.78
C TRP A 411 -18.11 22.84 36.81
N GLY A 412 -18.33 22.76 35.50
CA GLY A 412 -17.47 23.36 34.49
C GLY A 412 -17.41 24.88 34.62
N ARG A 413 -18.56 25.52 34.88
CA ARG A 413 -18.66 26.97 35.12
C ARG A 413 -17.81 27.43 36.30
N VAL A 414 -17.86 26.68 37.41
CA VAL A 414 -17.10 26.97 38.64
C VAL A 414 -15.61 26.65 38.47
N MET A 415 -15.28 25.53 37.81
CA MET A 415 -13.90 25.04 37.69
C MET A 415 -13.06 25.84 36.68
N PHE A 416 -13.70 26.37 35.64
CA PHE A 416 -13.04 27.11 34.57
C PHE A 416 -13.36 28.61 34.56
N ASP A 417 -14.04 29.12 35.61
CA ASP A 417 -14.43 30.53 35.76
C ASP A 417 -15.05 31.11 34.48
N LEU A 418 -16.02 30.38 33.90
CA LEU A 418 -16.64 30.73 32.62
C LEU A 418 -17.49 32.02 32.68
N ASP A 419 -17.60 32.63 33.86
CA ASP A 419 -18.29 33.90 34.10
C ASP A 419 -17.37 35.12 33.89
N HIS A 420 -16.05 34.94 33.96
CA HIS A 420 -15.08 35.98 33.62
C HIS A 420 -14.56 35.79 32.20
N PHE A 421 -15.09 36.59 31.28
CA PHE A 421 -14.47 36.73 29.97
C PHE A 421 -13.10 37.42 30.13
N PRO A 422 -12.03 36.89 29.51
CA PRO A 422 -10.72 37.52 29.60
C PRO A 422 -10.72 38.88 28.89
N ASP A 423 -10.02 39.86 29.48
CA ASP A 423 -10.01 41.27 29.03
C ASP A 423 -9.63 41.44 27.54
N TRP A 424 -8.77 40.56 27.01
CA TRP A 424 -8.36 40.58 25.59
C TRP A 424 -9.49 40.25 24.60
N ALA A 425 -10.58 39.64 25.06
CA ALA A 425 -11.75 39.34 24.22
C ALA A 425 -12.69 40.54 24.04
N ASN A 426 -12.54 41.60 24.87
CA ASN A 426 -13.36 42.81 24.80
C ASN A 426 -12.77 43.89 23.87
N ASP A 427 -11.49 43.75 23.48
CA ASP A 427 -10.82 44.71 22.60
C ASP A 427 -10.95 44.31 21.13
N THR A 428 -12.04 44.73 20.48
CA THR A 428 -12.14 44.75 19.00
C THR A 428 -11.54 46.02 18.40
N TYR A 429 -10.35 46.44 18.87
CA TYR A 429 -9.59 47.47 18.16
C TYR A 429 -8.85 46.84 16.98
N ILE A 430 -9.50 46.87 15.82
CA ILE A 430 -8.82 46.74 14.53
C ILE A 430 -7.89 47.94 14.42
N LYS A 431 -6.59 47.74 14.60
CA LYS A 431 -5.58 48.71 14.16
C LYS A 431 -5.66 48.80 12.65
N THR A 432 -6.32 49.84 12.14
CA THR A 432 -6.23 50.30 10.76
C THR A 432 -4.81 50.69 10.39
#